data_AF-A0A4Q3FV93-F1
#
_entry.id   AF-A0A4Q3FV93-F1
#
_cell.length_a   1.000
_cell.length_b   1.000
_cell.length_c   1.000
_cell.angle_alpha   90.00
_cell.angle_beta   90.00
_cell.angle_gamma   90.00
#
_symmetry.space_group_name_H-M   'P 1'
#
loop_
_entity.id
_entity.type
_entity.pdbx_description
1 polymer ?
#
loop_
_entity_poly.entity_id
_entity_poly.type
_entity_poly.pdbx_seq_one_letter_code
_entity_poly.pdbx_strand_id
1 'polypeptide(L)'
;MPRGSAETSKARLAGIQYLRAVAATAVLAFHAASRAGISFWIGEAGVDLFFLLSGFLMIAISDETSRPVSFLKDRIGRIVPTYWIATSVLLCAGLCGLFPQLAIAPVHVAMSYLFLPSAHPITGMAWPLLIPGWTLNYEMFFYALFALTMGAGTQMRQVIAVAAILFGLVALGALVRPDALAARFYTDPILLEFAGGVMIGYWWKHG
;
A
#
# COMPACT_ATOMS: atom_id res chain seq x y z
N MET A 1 -37.89 -1.44 -9.61
CA MET A 1 -36.48 -1.29 -9.15
C MET A 1 -35.59 -2.20 -9.98
N PRO A 2 -34.69 -1.70 -10.83
CA PRO A 2 -33.98 -2.56 -11.77
C PRO A 2 -32.81 -3.27 -11.06
N ARG A 3 -32.92 -4.60 -10.93
CA ARG A 3 -31.88 -5.50 -10.38
C ARG A 3 -30.55 -5.47 -11.15
N GLY A 4 -30.53 -4.94 -12.38
CA GLY A 4 -29.37 -4.98 -13.28
C GLY A 4 -28.21 -4.03 -12.96
N SER A 5 -28.42 -2.93 -12.24
CA SER A 5 -27.34 -1.99 -11.88
C SER A 5 -26.48 -2.48 -10.70
N ALA A 6 -27.08 -3.27 -9.80
CA ALA A 6 -26.38 -3.84 -8.65
C ALA A 6 -25.47 -5.03 -9.03
N GLU A 7 -25.89 -5.86 -10.00
CA GLU A 7 -25.08 -6.97 -10.52
C GLU A 7 -23.85 -6.49 -11.28
N THR A 8 -23.98 -5.44 -12.11
CA THR A 8 -22.87 -4.84 -12.85
C THR A 8 -21.85 -4.17 -11.93
N SER A 9 -22.29 -3.57 -10.82
CA SER A 9 -21.40 -3.01 -9.79
C SER A 9 -20.63 -4.10 -9.02
N LYS A 10 -21.29 -5.20 -8.64
CA LYS A 10 -20.63 -6.37 -8.04
C LYS A 10 -19.64 -7.04 -8.99
N ALA A 11 -19.99 -7.18 -10.27
CA ALA A 11 -19.10 -7.74 -11.29
C ALA A 11 -17.86 -6.86 -11.52
N ARG A 12 -18.01 -5.52 -11.49
CA ARG A 12 -16.89 -4.57 -11.53
C ARG A 12 -15.98 -4.69 -10.30
N LEU A 13 -16.55 -4.79 -9.09
CA LEU A 13 -15.79 -5.00 -7.86
C LEU A 13 -15.03 -6.33 -7.87
N ALA A 14 -15.64 -7.39 -8.39
CA ALA A 14 -14.98 -8.68 -8.59
C ALA A 14 -13.82 -8.56 -9.60
N GLY A 15 -14.03 -7.89 -10.74
CA GLY A 15 -12.99 -7.65 -11.74
C GLY A 15 -11.76 -6.92 -11.18
N ILE A 16 -11.97 -5.95 -10.28
CA ILE A 16 -10.85 -5.25 -9.63
C ILE A 16 -10.15 -6.14 -8.60
N GLN A 17 -10.86 -7.01 -7.89
CA GLN A 17 -10.24 -8.00 -7.00
C GLN A 17 -9.40 -9.02 -7.79
N TYR A 18 -9.83 -9.42 -8.99
CA TYR A 18 -9.04 -10.24 -9.91
C TYR A 18 -7.79 -9.51 -10.39
N LEU A 19 -7.89 -8.23 -10.74
CA LEU A 19 -6.73 -7.41 -11.10
C LEU A 19 -5.72 -7.30 -9.94
N ARG A 20 -6.19 -7.19 -8.70
CA ARG A 20 -5.31 -7.24 -7.51
C ARG A 20 -4.65 -8.59 -7.34
N ALA A 21 -5.36 -9.69 -7.56
CA ALA A 21 -4.79 -11.03 -7.50
C ALA A 21 -3.73 -11.25 -8.60
N VAL A 22 -3.98 -10.75 -9.81
CA VAL A 22 -3.03 -10.78 -10.93
C VAL A 22 -1.79 -9.94 -10.61
N ALA A 23 -1.97 -8.71 -10.12
CA ALA A 23 -0.85 -7.84 -9.74
C ALA A 23 0.01 -8.46 -8.62
N ALA A 24 -0.62 -8.97 -7.55
CA ALA A 24 0.10 -9.65 -6.47
C ALA A 24 0.85 -10.90 -6.97
N THR A 25 0.26 -11.66 -7.90
CA THR A 25 0.89 -12.85 -8.50
C THR A 25 2.07 -12.46 -9.40
N ALA A 26 1.94 -11.39 -10.18
CA ALA A 26 3.03 -10.86 -11.00
C ALA A 26 4.22 -10.38 -10.15
N VAL A 27 3.96 -9.72 -9.02
CA VAL A 27 5.00 -9.29 -8.05
C VAL A 27 5.67 -10.49 -7.38
N LEU A 28 4.91 -11.52 -7.04
CA LEU A 28 5.45 -12.79 -6.51
C LEU A 28 6.33 -13.49 -7.54
N ALA A 29 5.86 -13.59 -8.79
CA ALA A 29 6.62 -14.17 -9.90
C ALA A 29 7.90 -13.37 -10.18
N PHE A 30 7.86 -12.05 -10.09
CA PHE A 30 9.03 -11.18 -10.22
C PHE A 30 10.07 -11.46 -9.12
N HIS A 31 9.67 -11.55 -7.84
CA HIS A 31 10.60 -11.86 -6.76
C HIS A 31 11.18 -13.28 -6.89
N ALA A 32 10.38 -14.24 -7.35
CA ALA A 32 10.84 -15.61 -7.62
C ALA A 32 11.86 -15.64 -8.78
N ALA A 33 11.58 -14.95 -9.88
CA ALA A 33 12.47 -14.84 -11.05
C ALA A 33 13.76 -14.07 -10.72
N SER A 34 13.68 -12.99 -9.95
CA SER A 34 14.82 -12.21 -9.48
C SER A 34 15.74 -13.04 -8.58
N ARG A 35 15.17 -13.86 -7.69
CA ARG A 35 15.95 -14.84 -6.89
C ARG A 35 16.57 -15.95 -7.74
N ALA A 36 16.00 -16.24 -8.91
CA ALA A 36 16.57 -17.18 -9.89
C ALA A 36 17.60 -16.52 -10.83
N GLY A 37 17.96 -15.25 -10.61
CA GLY A 37 18.94 -14.52 -11.44
C GLY A 37 18.38 -13.92 -12.73
N ILE A 38 17.04 -13.91 -12.88
CA ILE A 38 16.36 -13.36 -14.05
C ILE A 38 15.77 -11.99 -13.67
N SER A 39 16.40 -10.90 -14.13
CA SER A 39 15.91 -9.54 -13.87
C SER A 39 14.91 -9.10 -14.95
N PHE A 40 13.69 -8.76 -14.55
CA PHE A 40 12.70 -8.09 -15.40
C PHE A 40 12.29 -6.75 -14.78
N TRP A 41 12.09 -5.70 -15.58
CA TRP A 41 11.57 -4.41 -15.12
C TRP A 41 10.09 -4.44 -14.65
N ILE A 42 9.43 -5.60 -14.75
CA ILE A 42 8.00 -5.81 -14.46
C ILE A 42 7.66 -5.66 -12.98
N GLY A 43 8.64 -5.80 -12.07
CA GLY A 43 8.44 -5.64 -10.63
C GLY A 43 8.07 -4.22 -10.22
N GLU A 44 8.69 -3.21 -10.82
CA GLU A 44 8.45 -1.79 -10.53
C GLU A 44 7.07 -1.34 -11.05
N ALA A 45 6.77 -1.63 -12.32
CA ALA A 45 5.46 -1.33 -12.91
C ALA A 45 4.29 -2.00 -12.16
N GLY A 46 4.52 -3.17 -11.55
CA GLY A 46 3.53 -3.85 -10.71
C GLY A 46 3.23 -3.09 -9.40
N VAL A 47 4.22 -2.39 -8.86
CA VAL A 47 4.04 -1.54 -7.68
C VAL A 47 3.29 -0.27 -8.06
N ASP A 48 3.61 0.35 -9.19
CA ASP A 48 2.92 1.55 -9.65
C ASP A 48 1.42 1.30 -9.83
N LEU A 49 1.10 0.18 -10.48
CA LEU A 49 -0.28 -0.26 -10.66
C LEU A 49 -0.94 -0.63 -9.33
N PHE A 50 -0.20 -1.21 -8.38
CA PHE A 50 -0.72 -1.55 -7.06
C PHE A 50 -1.21 -0.29 -6.33
N PHE A 51 -0.40 0.77 -6.26
CA PHE A 51 -0.79 2.00 -5.57
C PHE A 51 -1.88 2.77 -6.30
N LEU A 52 -1.81 2.84 -7.63
CA LEU A 52 -2.87 3.41 -8.45
C LEU A 52 -4.22 2.71 -8.20
N LEU A 53 -4.24 1.37 -8.22
CA LEU A 53 -5.45 0.59 -7.97
C LEU A 53 -5.93 0.72 -6.53
N SER A 54 -5.03 0.85 -5.57
CA SER A 54 -5.40 1.07 -4.17
C SER A 54 -6.10 2.40 -3.95
N GLY A 55 -5.56 3.50 -4.49
CA GLY A 55 -6.22 4.81 -4.43
C GLY A 55 -7.58 4.79 -5.12
N PHE A 56 -7.64 4.19 -6.31
CA PHE A 56 -8.89 4.02 -7.06
C PHE A 56 -9.96 3.29 -6.25
N LEU A 57 -9.59 2.13 -5.69
CA LEU A 57 -10.52 1.30 -4.95
C LEU A 57 -11.04 1.96 -3.69
N MET A 58 -10.20 2.71 -2.97
CA MET A 58 -10.67 3.40 -1.76
C MET A 58 -11.84 4.31 -2.06
N ILE A 59 -11.77 5.09 -3.14
CA ILE A 59 -12.85 5.98 -3.57
C ILE A 59 -14.03 5.20 -4.17
N ALA A 60 -13.76 4.16 -4.95
CA ALA A 60 -14.79 3.38 -5.61
C ALA A 60 -15.69 2.63 -4.62
N ILE A 61 -15.15 2.18 -3.48
CA ILE A 61 -15.87 1.40 -2.47
C ILE A 61 -16.29 2.21 -1.24
N SER A 62 -15.88 3.48 -1.13
CA SER A 62 -16.33 4.38 -0.07
C SER A 62 -17.42 5.33 -0.57
N ASP A 63 -18.21 5.82 0.36
CA ASP A 63 -19.18 6.88 0.18
C ASP A 63 -19.18 7.83 1.39
N GLU A 64 -20.04 8.84 1.35
CA GLU A 64 -20.15 9.85 2.40
C GLU A 64 -20.68 9.29 3.74
N THR A 65 -21.25 8.09 3.74
CA THR A 65 -21.72 7.40 4.96
C THR A 65 -20.65 6.53 5.61
N SER A 66 -19.54 6.32 4.89
CA SER A 66 -18.44 5.48 5.34
C SER A 66 -17.79 6.09 6.58
N ARG A 67 -17.59 5.26 7.61
CA ARG A 67 -17.05 5.72 8.91
C ARG A 67 -15.56 5.40 9.03
N PRO A 68 -14.70 6.34 9.45
CA PRO A 68 -13.24 6.14 9.54
C PRO A 68 -12.84 4.89 10.32
N VAL A 69 -13.46 4.66 11.48
CA VAL A 69 -13.13 3.52 12.36
C VAL A 69 -13.54 2.18 11.72
N SER A 70 -14.69 2.12 11.06
CA SER A 70 -15.13 0.90 10.36
C SER A 70 -14.21 0.59 9.20
N PHE A 71 -13.87 1.62 8.41
CA PHE A 71 -12.94 1.51 7.30
C PHE A 71 -11.59 0.95 7.74
N LEU A 72 -10.99 1.51 8.80
CA LEU A 72 -9.70 1.04 9.32
C LEU A 72 -9.79 -0.40 9.82
N LYS A 73 -10.84 -0.76 10.57
CA LYS A 73 -11.04 -2.12 11.07
C LYS A 73 -11.10 -3.14 9.94
N ASP A 74 -11.83 -2.86 8.87
CA ASP A 74 -11.97 -3.77 7.73
C ASP A 74 -10.64 -4.00 7.00
N ARG A 75 -9.80 -2.96 6.90
CA ARG A 75 -8.49 -3.05 6.23
C ARG A 75 -7.45 -3.74 7.11
N ILE A 76 -7.39 -3.35 8.38
CA ILE A 76 -6.48 -3.95 9.37
C ILE A 76 -6.80 -5.45 9.53
N GLY A 77 -8.08 -5.81 9.67
CA GLY A 77 -8.51 -7.21 9.81
C GLY A 77 -8.19 -8.09 8.60
N ARG A 78 -7.97 -7.50 7.42
CA ARG A 78 -7.58 -8.23 6.20
C ARG A 78 -6.06 -8.37 6.06
N ILE A 79 -5.32 -7.29 6.30
CA ILE A 79 -3.89 -7.23 5.96
C ILE A 79 -3.00 -7.65 7.12
N VAL A 80 -3.30 -7.20 8.34
CA VAL A 80 -2.42 -7.42 9.49
C VAL A 80 -2.26 -8.90 9.81
N PRO A 81 -3.33 -9.73 9.89
CA PRO A 81 -3.16 -11.14 10.23
C PRO A 81 -2.30 -11.91 9.22
N THR A 82 -2.54 -11.70 7.93
CA THR A 82 -1.82 -12.42 6.86
C THR A 82 -0.35 -12.03 6.81
N TYR A 83 -0.05 -10.74 6.93
CA TYR A 83 1.32 -10.25 6.96
C TYR A 83 2.06 -10.68 8.23
N TRP A 84 1.42 -10.63 9.40
CA TRP A 84 2.02 -11.09 10.65
C TRP A 84 2.35 -12.58 10.61
N ILE A 85 1.46 -13.42 10.08
CA ILE A 85 1.73 -14.85 9.91
C ILE A 85 2.95 -15.06 9.01
N ALA A 86 2.98 -14.44 7.82
CA ALA A 86 4.09 -14.59 6.88
C ALA A 86 5.43 -14.09 7.47
N THR A 87 5.40 -12.95 8.16
CA THR A 87 6.58 -12.37 8.82
C THR A 87 7.07 -13.26 9.96
N SER A 88 6.15 -13.82 10.77
CA SER A 88 6.49 -14.74 11.85
C SER A 88 7.08 -16.05 11.34
N VAL A 89 6.53 -16.61 10.27
CA VAL A 89 7.09 -17.82 9.63
C VAL A 89 8.52 -17.55 9.16
N LEU A 90 8.77 -16.41 8.48
CA LEU A 90 10.10 -16.03 8.04
C LEU A 90 11.07 -15.82 9.22
N LEU A 91 10.62 -15.12 10.27
CA LEU A 91 11.39 -14.89 11.48
C LEU A 91 11.77 -16.20 12.16
N CYS A 92 10.82 -17.10 12.38
CA CYS A 92 11.07 -18.42 12.98
C CYS A 92 12.06 -19.24 12.15
N ALA A 93 11.88 -19.27 10.82
CA ALA A 93 12.81 -19.97 9.93
C ALA A 93 14.23 -19.39 10.02
N GLY A 94 14.36 -18.07 10.10
CA GLY A 94 15.65 -17.40 10.31
C GLY A 94 16.29 -17.76 11.66
N LEU A 95 15.51 -17.74 12.75
CA LEU A 95 15.98 -18.13 14.09
C LEU A 95 16.38 -19.61 14.18
N CYS A 96 15.75 -20.49 13.39
CA CYS A 96 16.15 -21.89 13.26
C CYS A 96 17.36 -22.12 12.35
N GLY A 97 17.95 -21.06 11.78
CA GLY A 97 19.13 -21.16 10.91
C GLY A 97 18.84 -21.56 9.46
N LEU A 98 17.57 -21.59 9.03
CA LEU A 98 17.21 -21.91 7.64
C LEU A 98 17.56 -20.77 6.66
N PHE A 99 17.65 -19.53 7.17
CA PHE A 99 18.03 -18.34 6.41
C PHE A 99 19.13 -17.56 7.13
N PRO A 100 20.40 -18.03 7.09
CA PRO A 100 21.49 -17.42 7.85
C PRO A 100 21.85 -16.00 7.39
N GLN A 101 21.42 -15.58 6.19
CA GLN A 101 21.59 -14.22 5.70
C GLN A 101 20.46 -13.26 6.12
N LEU A 102 19.44 -13.75 6.85
CA LEU A 102 18.33 -12.91 7.29
C LEU A 102 18.80 -11.94 8.39
N ALA A 103 18.60 -10.65 8.15
CA ALA A 103 18.97 -9.60 9.09
C ALA A 103 17.97 -9.48 10.24
N ILE A 104 18.20 -10.22 11.33
CA ILE A 104 17.33 -10.19 12.51
C ILE A 104 17.87 -9.18 13.53
N ALA A 105 17.27 -8.00 13.57
CA ALA A 105 17.52 -6.99 14.61
C ALA A 105 16.21 -6.67 15.35
N PRO A 106 16.17 -6.65 16.70
CA PRO A 106 14.91 -6.52 17.46
C PRO A 106 14.06 -5.29 17.08
N VAL A 107 14.71 -4.13 16.94
CA VAL A 107 14.03 -2.89 16.53
C VAL A 107 13.49 -3.00 15.10
N HIS A 108 14.28 -3.55 14.18
CA HIS A 108 13.88 -3.74 12.79
C HIS A 108 12.67 -4.69 12.66
N VAL A 109 12.68 -5.79 13.43
CA VAL A 109 11.57 -6.74 13.51
C VAL A 109 10.33 -6.05 14.05
N ALA A 110 10.44 -5.34 15.18
CA ALA A 110 9.30 -4.62 15.76
C ALA A 110 8.68 -3.60 14.78
N MET A 111 9.53 -2.79 14.13
CA MET A 111 9.07 -1.83 13.11
C MET A 111 8.40 -2.52 11.92
N SER A 112 8.89 -3.70 11.53
CA SER A 112 8.27 -4.51 10.48
C SER A 112 6.85 -4.94 10.84
N TYR A 113 6.60 -5.39 12.08
CA TYR A 113 5.25 -5.76 12.55
C TYR A 113 4.30 -4.56 12.71
N LEU A 114 4.87 -3.38 13.01
CA LEU A 114 4.12 -2.13 13.17
C LEU A 114 3.87 -1.39 11.86
N PHE A 115 4.32 -1.94 10.72
CA PHE A 115 4.24 -1.30 9.41
C PHE A 115 4.92 0.07 9.34
N LEU A 116 6.02 0.24 10.07
CA LEU A 116 6.79 1.48 10.13
C LEU A 116 8.06 1.37 9.29
N PRO A 117 8.39 2.38 8.46
CA PRO A 117 9.62 2.37 7.69
C PRO A 117 10.81 2.47 8.64
N SER A 118 11.71 1.48 8.57
CA SER A 118 12.97 1.45 9.31
C SER A 118 14.10 1.01 8.40
N ALA A 119 15.32 1.44 8.70
CA ALA A 119 16.49 1.01 7.95
C ALA A 119 16.68 -0.51 8.09
N HIS A 120 16.69 -1.21 6.97
CA HIS A 120 17.08 -2.62 6.93
C HIS A 120 18.54 -2.75 7.38
N PRO A 121 18.88 -3.66 8.32
CA PRO A 121 20.19 -3.66 8.97
C PRO A 121 21.39 -3.88 8.03
N ILE A 122 21.15 -4.49 6.86
CA ILE A 122 22.21 -4.77 5.87
C ILE A 122 22.23 -3.75 4.73
N THR A 123 21.07 -3.35 4.22
CA THR A 123 20.99 -2.57 2.98
C THR A 123 20.77 -1.08 3.24
N GLY A 124 20.38 -0.71 4.46
CA GLY A 124 20.00 0.67 4.81
C GLY A 124 18.70 1.15 4.14
N MET A 125 18.09 0.35 3.27
CA MET A 125 16.82 0.65 2.58
C MET A 125 15.65 0.52 3.56
N ALA A 126 14.52 1.15 3.25
CA ALA A 126 13.30 1.07 4.06
C ALA A 126 12.53 -0.27 3.90
N TRP A 127 13.25 -1.37 3.77
CA TRP A 127 12.67 -2.71 3.58
C TRP A 127 12.46 -3.39 4.92
N PRO A 128 11.23 -3.82 5.26
CA PRO A 128 10.98 -4.60 6.47
C PRO A 128 11.53 -6.02 6.34
N LEU A 129 11.47 -6.79 7.44
CA LEU A 129 11.95 -8.16 7.53
C LEU A 129 11.43 -9.03 6.38
N LEU A 130 10.13 -8.96 6.10
CA LEU A 130 9.53 -9.53 4.90
C LEU A 130 9.56 -8.47 3.81
N ILE A 131 10.58 -8.52 2.94
CA ILE A 131 10.90 -7.44 1.97
C ILE A 131 9.65 -6.86 1.26
N PRO A 132 8.73 -7.66 0.65
CA PRO A 132 7.54 -7.10 0.00
C PRO A 132 6.64 -6.23 0.89
N GLY A 133 6.77 -6.31 2.22
CA GLY A 133 6.04 -5.50 3.19
C GLY A 133 6.31 -3.99 3.11
N TRP A 134 7.33 -3.53 2.37
CA TRP A 134 7.58 -2.10 2.21
C TRP A 134 6.40 -1.39 1.53
N THR A 135 5.68 -2.05 0.62
CA THR A 135 4.46 -1.48 0.00
C THR A 135 3.29 -1.45 0.99
N LEU A 136 3.25 -2.38 1.94
CA LEU A 136 2.24 -2.39 3.00
C LEU A 136 2.43 -1.25 4.01
N ASN A 137 3.68 -0.82 4.25
CA ASN A 137 3.95 0.37 5.06
C ASN A 137 3.30 1.62 4.43
N TYR A 138 3.40 1.77 3.11
CA TYR A 138 2.70 2.82 2.37
C TYR A 138 1.18 2.65 2.44
N GLU A 139 0.65 1.43 2.27
CA GLU A 139 -0.80 1.18 2.41
C GLU A 139 -1.35 1.57 3.78
N MET A 140 -0.64 1.27 4.87
CA MET A 140 -1.08 1.68 6.21
C MET A 140 -1.10 3.20 6.37
N PHE A 141 -0.09 3.89 5.82
CA PHE A 141 -0.09 5.35 5.74
C PHE A 141 -1.28 5.88 4.92
N PHE A 142 -1.55 5.30 3.76
CA PHE A 142 -2.69 5.68 2.92
C PHE A 142 -4.03 5.43 3.61
N TYR A 143 -4.21 4.31 4.32
CA TYR A 143 -5.43 4.06 5.09
C TYR A 143 -5.62 5.09 6.18
N ALA A 144 -4.56 5.46 6.91
CA ALA A 144 -4.62 6.49 7.93
C ALA A 144 -5.00 7.85 7.31
N LEU A 145 -4.32 8.27 6.24
CA LEU A 145 -4.61 9.51 5.53
C LEU A 145 -6.04 9.55 4.99
N PHE A 146 -6.48 8.45 4.38
CA PHE A 146 -7.83 8.33 3.85
C PHE A 146 -8.86 8.44 4.97
N ALA A 147 -8.69 7.70 6.08
CA ALA A 147 -9.57 7.76 7.24
C ALA A 147 -9.64 9.16 7.86
N LEU A 148 -8.51 9.89 7.93
CA LEU A 148 -8.46 11.26 8.43
C LEU A 148 -9.24 12.24 7.54
N THR A 149 -9.21 12.03 6.22
CA THR A 149 -9.86 12.93 5.24
C THR A 149 -11.33 12.60 5.00
N MET A 150 -11.83 11.43 5.43
CA MET A 150 -13.25 11.06 5.31
C MET A 150 -14.21 12.05 6.00
N GLY A 151 -13.74 12.81 7.00
CA GLY A 151 -14.53 13.85 7.66
C GLY A 151 -14.74 15.13 6.84
N ALA A 152 -14.21 15.22 5.60
CA ALA A 152 -14.26 16.43 4.77
C ALA A 152 -15.66 16.78 4.21
N GLY A 153 -16.70 16.00 4.56
CA GLY A 153 -18.09 16.24 4.21
C GLY A 153 -18.48 15.59 2.88
N THR A 154 -17.91 16.07 1.78
CA THR A 154 -18.19 15.51 0.44
C THR A 154 -17.04 14.68 -0.10
N GLN A 155 -17.36 13.71 -0.97
CA GLN A 155 -16.32 12.86 -1.57
C GLN A 155 -15.32 13.65 -2.42
N MET A 156 -15.76 14.74 -3.08
CA MET A 156 -14.87 15.64 -3.81
C MET A 156 -13.87 16.34 -2.88
N ARG A 157 -14.34 16.86 -1.73
CA ARG A 157 -13.47 17.52 -0.75
C ARG A 157 -12.44 16.55 -0.16
N GLN A 158 -12.85 15.30 0.06
CA GLN A 158 -11.93 14.25 0.49
C GLN A 158 -10.84 13.99 -0.55
N VAL A 159 -11.20 13.83 -1.83
CA VAL A 159 -10.24 13.62 -2.94
C VAL A 159 -9.26 14.76 -3.03
N ILE A 160 -9.74 16.01 -2.98
CA ILE A 160 -8.89 17.21 -3.01
C ILE A 160 -7.96 17.22 -1.79
N ALA A 161 -8.45 16.91 -0.59
CA ALA A 161 -7.63 16.90 0.62
C ALA A 161 -6.52 15.84 0.54
N VAL A 162 -6.85 14.61 0.12
CA VAL A 162 -5.86 13.53 -0.06
C VAL A 162 -4.81 13.93 -1.10
N ALA A 163 -5.26 14.38 -2.28
CA ALA A 163 -4.35 14.81 -3.34
C ALA A 163 -3.45 15.96 -2.86
N ALA A 164 -4.01 17.01 -2.27
CA ALA A 164 -3.26 18.17 -1.79
C ALA A 164 -2.20 17.78 -0.75
N ILE A 165 -2.54 16.89 0.19
CA ILE A 165 -1.57 16.40 1.20
C ILE A 165 -0.43 15.62 0.52
N LEU A 166 -0.74 14.69 -0.37
CA LEU A 166 0.28 13.86 -1.02
C LEU A 166 1.17 14.68 -1.97
N PHE A 167 0.59 15.56 -2.79
CA PHE A 167 1.36 16.50 -3.61
C PHE A 167 2.21 17.43 -2.75
N GLY A 168 1.68 17.92 -1.64
CA GLY A 168 2.40 18.78 -0.70
C GLY A 168 3.60 18.07 -0.07
N LEU A 169 3.45 16.81 0.35
CA LEU A 169 4.54 15.99 0.89
C LEU A 169 5.64 15.75 -0.14
N VAL A 170 5.28 15.38 -1.37
CA VAL A 170 6.26 15.16 -2.45
C VAL A 170 6.99 16.44 -2.82
N ALA A 171 6.26 17.57 -2.95
CA ALA A 171 6.85 18.87 -3.18
C ALA A 171 7.81 19.26 -2.04
N LEU A 172 7.43 19.03 -0.78
CA LEU A 172 8.28 19.27 0.37
C LEU A 172 9.55 18.42 0.33
N GLY A 173 9.45 17.13 -0.02
CA GLY A 173 10.60 16.25 -0.21
C GLY A 173 11.55 16.72 -1.31
N ALA A 174 11.01 17.18 -2.43
CA ALA A 174 11.80 17.71 -3.54
C ALA A 174 12.57 19.00 -3.17
N LEU A 175 11.95 19.84 -2.33
CA LEU A 175 12.53 21.11 -1.86
C LEU A 175 13.53 20.93 -0.71
N VAL A 176 13.17 20.14 0.30
CA VAL A 176 13.97 19.96 1.53
C VAL A 176 15.05 18.89 1.37
N ARG A 177 14.79 17.85 0.57
CA ARG A 177 15.67 16.69 0.35
C ARG A 177 16.15 16.07 1.67
N PRO A 178 15.24 15.51 2.48
CA PRO A 178 15.57 15.09 3.83
C PRO A 178 16.56 13.92 3.86
N ASP A 179 17.48 13.93 4.82
CA ASP A 179 18.43 12.83 5.04
C ASP A 179 17.80 11.65 5.79
N ALA A 180 16.84 11.94 6.67
CA ALA A 180 16.19 10.94 7.51
C ALA A 180 15.37 9.94 6.66
N LEU A 181 15.58 8.64 6.88
CA LEU A 181 14.92 7.57 6.10
C LEU A 181 13.40 7.66 6.12
N ALA A 182 12.80 7.88 7.29
CA ALA A 182 11.36 8.03 7.40
C ALA A 182 10.83 9.24 6.63
N ALA A 183 11.56 10.36 6.66
CA ALA A 183 11.16 11.55 5.91
C ALA A 183 11.23 11.30 4.40
N ARG A 184 12.30 10.66 3.90
CA ARG A 184 12.39 10.26 2.47
C ARG A 184 11.21 9.38 2.06
N PHE A 185 10.88 8.38 2.89
CA PHE A 185 9.76 7.48 2.66
C PHE A 185 8.42 8.24 2.54
N TYR A 186 8.13 9.14 3.47
CA TYR A 186 6.87 9.91 3.46
C TYR A 186 6.84 11.11 2.51
N THR A 187 7.89 11.31 1.71
CA THR A 187 7.92 12.33 0.64
C THR A 187 8.27 11.74 -0.72
N ASP A 188 8.22 10.42 -0.85
CA ASP A 188 8.60 9.71 -2.07
C ASP A 188 7.59 9.98 -3.21
N PRO A 189 8.04 10.18 -4.48
CA PRO A 189 7.14 10.38 -5.61
C PRO A 189 6.07 9.29 -5.81
N ILE A 190 6.28 8.08 -5.30
CA ILE A 190 5.32 6.96 -5.35
C ILE A 190 3.96 7.32 -4.73
N LEU A 191 3.94 8.28 -3.80
CA LEU A 191 2.71 8.81 -3.22
C LEU A 191 1.76 9.40 -4.28
N LEU A 192 2.30 9.87 -5.41
CA LEU A 192 1.51 10.45 -6.50
C LEU A 192 0.75 9.41 -7.32
N GLU A 193 1.21 8.17 -7.37
CA GLU A 193 0.48 7.07 -8.03
C GLU A 193 -0.82 6.80 -7.29
N PHE A 194 -0.74 6.74 -5.96
CA PHE A 194 -1.91 6.62 -5.11
C PHE A 194 -2.87 7.81 -5.30
N ALA A 195 -2.35 9.04 -5.32
CA ALA A 195 -3.15 10.24 -5.58
C ALA A 195 -3.84 10.18 -6.95
N GLY A 196 -3.12 9.72 -7.99
CA GLY A 196 -3.65 9.44 -9.32
C GLY A 196 -4.83 8.47 -9.27
N GLY A 197 -4.66 7.38 -8.52
CA GLY A 197 -5.70 6.39 -8.28
C GLY A 197 -6.97 7.00 -7.69
N VAL A 198 -6.82 7.79 -6.62
CA VAL A 198 -7.92 8.49 -5.94
C VAL A 198 -8.68 9.40 -6.92
N MET A 199 -7.96 10.18 -7.74
CA MET A 199 -8.57 11.07 -8.74
C MET A 199 -9.35 10.30 -9.81
N ILE A 200 -8.75 9.23 -10.37
CA ILE A 200 -9.40 8.37 -11.36
C ILE A 200 -10.65 7.70 -10.77
N GLY A 201 -10.56 7.23 -9.52
CA GLY A 201 -11.69 6.61 -8.81
C GLY A 201 -12.86 7.57 -8.66
N TYR A 202 -12.59 8.84 -8.39
CA TYR A 202 -13.62 9.86 -8.28
C TYR A 202 -14.32 10.10 -9.62
N TRP A 203 -13.52 10.28 -10.68
CA TRP A 203 -14.01 10.53 -12.04
C TRP A 203 -14.87 9.36 -12.52
N TRP A 204 -14.43 8.12 -12.30
CA TRP A 204 -15.20 6.92 -12.68
C TRP A 204 -16.55 6.79 -11.95
N LYS A 205 -16.66 7.31 -10.73
CA LYS A 205 -17.89 7.23 -9.94
C LYS A 205 -18.92 8.31 -10.33
N HIS A 206 -18.47 9.42 -10.93
CA HIS A 206 -19.28 10.61 -11.22
C HIS A 206 -19.37 10.98 -12.71
N GLY A 207 -18.67 10.27 -13.60
CA GLY A 207 -18.76 10.36 -15.05
C GLY A 207 -19.51 9.18 -15.63
#